data_AF-A0A094RGE5-F1
#
_entry.id   AF-A0A094RGE5-F1
#
_cell.length_a   1.000
_cell.length_b   1.000
_cell.length_c   1.000
_cell.angle_alpha   90.00
_cell.angle_beta   90.00
_cell.angle_gamma   90.00
#
_symmetry.space_group_name_H-M   'P 1'
#
loop_
_entity.id
_entity.type
_entity.pdbx_description
1 polymer ?
#
loop_
_entity_poly.entity_id
_entity_poly.type
_entity_poly.pdbx_seq_one_letter_code
_entity_poly.pdbx_strand_id
1 'polypeptide(L)'
;MTTTLRISRDWVYALSFGLFGLALRLWNLDSPKGKIFDEIYYATNAESLLQKGVEIDSESGLAQFIVHPPTGKWLIASGIKLFGNNEFGWRFAAAIVGSISIILMYFTAKKLFNNKLLSVFAASLISLDGLHLVHSRIALLDIFLLFFIQIAVLAFLHCKYWISALTLGLACSVKWSGLYVLIALAFYVLILDIRKNRYLGLQFPIREMARRNLLFRFLQFGIFPVFIYIASWFSWFITNTGWDRNYSSNPLFSLWHYHSEILNFHTKLTDAHPYSANPWSWLIQGRPTSFFYETPKSCGGASCSQEILALGTPILWWAATLALLLTIGYWVSKRDWQAENLLVVIGASYLPWFAIQERTMFSFYAIAFEPFLLLTLVYLLSKVPKNQRRIALIFTAIVLVNFLYFLPIFLGLPITYNSWSDRMWFPSWI
;
A
#
# COMPACT_ATOMS: atom_id res chain seq x y z
N MET A 1 33.86 26.32 -11.15
CA MET A 1 32.46 26.51 -11.56
C MET A 1 31.56 25.72 -10.64
N THR A 2 30.98 26.39 -9.64
CA THR A 2 29.97 25.81 -8.75
C THR A 2 28.63 25.78 -9.48
N THR A 3 28.31 24.65 -10.10
CA THR A 3 26.95 24.38 -10.58
C THR A 3 26.03 24.36 -9.37
N THR A 4 25.36 25.49 -9.09
CA THR A 4 24.29 25.53 -8.10
C THR A 4 23.26 24.46 -8.48
N LEU A 5 23.09 23.46 -7.62
CA LEU A 5 22.05 22.44 -7.74
C LEU A 5 20.68 23.14 -7.79
N ARG A 6 20.18 23.43 -9.00
CA ARG A 6 18.82 23.95 -9.18
C ARG A 6 17.86 22.79 -9.02
N ILE A 7 17.24 22.69 -7.84
CA ILE A 7 16.10 21.82 -7.61
C ILE A 7 15.03 22.17 -8.65
N SER A 8 14.57 21.18 -9.42
CA SER A 8 13.54 21.41 -10.44
C SER A 8 12.23 21.82 -9.76
N ARG A 9 11.39 22.62 -10.45
CA ARG A 9 10.07 23.01 -9.94
C ARG A 9 9.21 21.79 -9.56
N ASP A 10 9.40 20.66 -10.25
CA ASP A 10 8.69 19.41 -9.97
C ASP A 10 9.03 18.86 -8.58
N TRP A 11 10.31 18.89 -8.18
CA TRP A 11 10.72 18.50 -6.83
C TRP A 11 10.16 19.43 -5.77
N VAL A 12 10.09 20.74 -6.03
CA VAL A 12 9.47 21.70 -5.10
C VAL A 12 8.02 21.33 -4.81
N TYR A 13 7.22 21.07 -5.85
CA TYR A 13 5.82 20.66 -5.65
C TYR A 13 5.71 19.31 -4.94
N ALA A 14 6.44 18.29 -5.40
CA ALA A 14 6.36 16.96 -4.83
C ALA A 14 6.77 16.96 -3.34
N LEU A 15 7.88 17.63 -3.00
CA LEU A 15 8.34 17.77 -1.62
C LEU A 15 7.37 18.61 -0.78
N SER A 16 6.73 19.64 -1.33
CA SER A 16 5.74 20.43 -0.58
C SER A 16 4.55 19.57 -0.14
N PHE A 17 4.01 18.74 -1.02
CA PHE A 17 2.94 17.79 -0.66
C PHE A 17 3.43 16.69 0.27
N GLY A 18 4.65 16.18 0.06
CA GLY A 18 5.27 15.20 0.97
C GLY A 18 5.45 15.76 2.39
N LEU A 19 5.93 17.00 2.52
CA LEU A 19 6.11 17.68 3.81
C LEU A 19 4.76 18.00 4.48
N PHE A 20 3.77 18.44 3.71
CA PHE A 20 2.40 18.62 4.21
C PHE A 20 1.84 17.30 4.74
N GLY A 21 1.98 16.22 3.97
CA GLY A 21 1.57 14.88 4.39
C GLY A 21 2.32 14.40 5.64
N LEU A 22 3.61 14.69 5.73
CA LEU A 22 4.44 14.34 6.88
C LEU A 22 4.03 15.09 8.14
N ALA A 23 3.80 16.40 8.04
CA ALA A 23 3.33 17.20 9.17
C ALA A 23 2.02 16.65 9.74
N LEU A 24 1.07 16.29 8.88
CA LEU A 24 -0.20 15.69 9.31
C LEU A 24 -0.03 14.30 9.92
N ARG A 25 0.91 13.49 9.43
CA ARG A 25 1.19 12.14 9.96
C ARG A 25 1.96 12.17 11.27
N LEU A 26 2.85 13.13 11.47
CA LEU A 26 3.61 13.27 12.72
C LEU A 26 2.84 14.00 13.81
N TRP A 27 1.81 14.78 13.46
CA TRP A 27 1.00 15.48 14.44
C TRP A 27 0.31 14.49 15.39
N ASN A 28 0.65 14.57 16.68
CA ASN A 28 0.08 13.71 17.73
C ASN A 28 0.14 12.21 17.37
N LEU A 29 1.27 11.76 16.80
CA LEU A 29 1.44 10.37 16.32
C LEU A 29 1.46 9.35 17.48
N ASP A 30 1.83 9.79 18.67
CA ASP A 30 1.87 8.99 19.89
C ASP A 30 0.48 8.73 20.51
N SER A 31 -0.60 9.13 19.84
CA SER A 31 -1.99 8.93 20.22
C SER A 31 -2.73 8.07 19.19
N PRO A 32 -3.66 7.18 19.60
CA PRO A 32 -4.01 6.82 20.99
C PRO A 32 -2.90 6.03 21.67
N LYS A 33 -2.95 5.96 23.01
CA LYS A 33 -2.00 5.23 23.84
C LYS A 33 -2.25 3.73 23.76
N GLY A 34 -1.17 2.97 23.86
CA GLY A 34 -1.18 1.52 23.67
C GLY A 34 -1.15 1.11 22.20
N LYS A 35 -1.02 -0.21 22.00
CA LYS A 35 -1.08 -0.84 20.68
C LYS A 35 -2.55 -1.01 20.30
N ILE A 36 -2.90 -0.54 19.11
CA ILE A 36 -4.27 -0.67 18.57
C ILE A 36 -4.29 -1.64 17.39
N PHE A 37 -5.41 -2.34 17.19
CA PHE A 37 -5.57 -3.28 16.08
C PHE A 37 -4.36 -4.24 15.95
N ASP A 38 -3.87 -4.46 14.73
CA ASP A 38 -2.72 -5.31 14.45
C ASP A 38 -1.36 -4.76 14.93
N GLU A 39 -1.28 -3.57 15.55
CA GLU A 39 -0.04 -3.14 16.23
C GLU A 39 0.33 -4.09 17.36
N ILE A 40 -0.66 -4.77 17.95
CA ILE A 40 -0.47 -5.81 18.97
C ILE A 40 0.45 -6.91 18.42
N TYR A 41 0.34 -7.25 17.14
CA TYR A 41 1.22 -8.20 16.47
C TYR A 41 2.48 -7.50 15.94
N TYR A 42 2.32 -6.52 15.04
CA TYR A 42 3.44 -6.02 14.24
C TYR A 42 4.44 -5.19 15.04
N ALA A 43 4.00 -4.34 15.98
CA ALA A 43 4.90 -3.57 16.82
C ALA A 43 5.64 -4.46 17.82
N THR A 44 4.92 -5.42 18.42
CA THR A 44 5.51 -6.43 19.34
C THR A 44 6.55 -7.30 18.62
N ASN A 45 6.22 -7.78 17.41
CA ASN A 45 7.15 -8.56 16.61
C ASN A 45 8.36 -7.75 16.17
N ALA A 46 8.18 -6.49 15.80
CA ALA A 46 9.29 -5.60 15.44
C ALA A 46 10.24 -5.35 16.62
N GLU A 47 9.71 -5.17 17.82
CA GLU A 47 10.53 -5.11 19.05
C GLU A 47 11.31 -6.42 19.25
N SER A 48 10.65 -7.57 19.13
CA SER A 48 11.32 -8.88 19.27
C SER A 48 12.43 -9.07 18.23
N LEU A 49 12.20 -8.67 16.97
CA LEU A 49 13.23 -8.71 15.93
C LEU A 49 14.46 -7.86 16.30
N LEU A 50 14.28 -6.65 16.84
CA LEU A 50 15.39 -5.81 17.28
C LEU A 50 16.21 -6.44 18.40
N GLN A 51 15.53 -7.04 19.38
CA GLN A 51 16.17 -7.55 20.59
C GLN A 51 16.79 -8.93 20.38
N LYS A 52 16.11 -9.80 19.64
CA LYS A 52 16.41 -11.24 19.56
C LYS A 52 16.73 -11.72 18.14
N GLY A 53 16.54 -10.88 17.12
CA GLY A 53 16.71 -11.25 15.71
C GLY A 53 15.56 -12.10 15.15
N VAL A 54 14.64 -12.59 15.97
CA VAL A 54 13.47 -13.37 15.59
C VAL A 54 12.27 -13.01 16.46
N GLU A 55 11.08 -13.33 15.98
CA GLU A 55 9.83 -13.17 16.71
C GLU A 55 9.70 -14.24 17.79
N ILE A 56 9.69 -13.79 19.03
CA ILE A 56 9.54 -14.59 20.23
C ILE A 56 8.30 -14.06 20.96
N ASP A 57 7.44 -14.97 21.38
CA ASP A 57 6.26 -14.64 22.14
C ASP A 57 6.67 -14.10 23.52
N SER A 58 6.12 -12.94 23.91
CA SER A 58 6.55 -12.24 25.12
C SER A 58 6.11 -12.93 26.41
N GLU A 59 5.03 -13.70 26.36
CA GLU A 59 4.47 -14.37 27.54
C GLU A 59 5.17 -15.71 27.81
N SER A 60 5.27 -16.56 26.78
CA SER A 60 5.88 -17.88 26.88
C SER A 60 7.42 -17.85 26.76
N GLY A 61 7.98 -16.80 26.15
CA GLY A 61 9.41 -16.74 25.82
C GLY A 61 9.83 -17.71 24.70
N LEU A 62 8.88 -18.40 24.06
CA LEU A 62 9.11 -19.35 22.99
C LEU A 62 9.03 -18.70 21.61
N ALA A 63 9.60 -19.37 20.61
CA ALA A 63 9.55 -18.90 19.23
C ALA A 63 8.11 -18.75 18.73
N GLN A 64 7.80 -17.63 18.10
CA GLN A 64 6.45 -17.32 17.61
C GLN A 64 6.33 -17.63 16.12
N PHE A 65 5.27 -18.34 15.74
CA PHE A 65 4.90 -18.53 14.33
C PHE A 65 4.29 -17.24 13.79
N ILE A 66 4.82 -16.73 12.67
CA ILE A 66 4.33 -15.49 12.04
C ILE A 66 3.98 -15.73 10.58
N VAL A 67 2.78 -15.29 10.21
CA VAL A 67 2.20 -15.53 8.89
C VAL A 67 2.70 -14.54 7.82
N HIS A 68 3.31 -13.44 8.25
CA HIS A 68 3.82 -12.39 7.35
C HIS A 68 5.35 -12.33 7.35
N PRO A 69 5.97 -12.19 6.16
CA PRO A 69 7.41 -12.11 6.05
C PRO A 69 7.99 -10.85 6.73
N PRO A 70 9.32 -10.80 6.95
CA PRO A 70 9.89 -9.94 8.01
C PRO A 70 10.13 -8.48 7.61
N THR A 71 10.15 -8.10 6.33
CA THR A 71 10.64 -6.77 5.90
C THR A 71 9.85 -5.62 6.51
N GLY A 72 8.52 -5.70 6.55
CA GLY A 72 7.72 -4.61 7.12
C GLY A 72 7.94 -4.45 8.63
N LYS A 73 8.14 -5.56 9.35
CA LYS A 73 8.47 -5.55 10.78
C LYS A 73 9.87 -4.97 11.03
N TRP A 74 10.85 -5.27 10.16
CA TRP A 74 12.18 -4.62 10.23
C TRP A 74 12.13 -3.09 9.98
N LEU A 75 11.20 -2.63 9.14
CA LEU A 75 10.99 -1.19 8.95
C LEU A 75 10.36 -0.55 10.19
N ILE A 76 9.35 -1.18 10.81
CA ILE A 76 8.78 -0.72 12.10
C ILE A 76 9.87 -0.70 13.18
N ALA A 77 10.68 -1.75 13.25
CA ALA A 77 11.83 -1.87 14.15
C ALA A 77 12.82 -0.70 13.98
N SER A 78 13.06 -0.21 12.77
CA SER A 78 13.92 0.96 12.58
C SER A 78 13.39 2.21 13.31
N GLY A 79 12.06 2.40 13.36
CA GLY A 79 11.44 3.48 14.12
C GLY A 79 11.59 3.30 15.63
N ILE A 80 11.36 2.08 16.13
CA ILE A 80 11.57 1.72 17.55
C ILE A 80 13.03 1.97 17.96
N LYS A 81 14.00 1.59 17.11
CA LYS A 81 15.43 1.80 17.36
C LYS A 81 15.78 3.29 17.51
N LEU A 82 15.14 4.16 16.73
CA LEU A 82 15.44 5.59 16.68
C LEU A 82 14.74 6.40 17.79
N PHE A 83 13.50 6.05 18.15
CA PHE A 83 12.67 6.86 19.05
C PHE A 83 12.18 6.12 20.31
N GLY A 84 12.63 4.88 20.51
CA GLY A 84 12.25 4.03 21.63
C GLY A 84 11.03 3.16 21.35
N ASN A 85 10.80 2.16 22.20
CA ASN A 85 9.64 1.29 22.12
C ASN A 85 8.41 1.96 22.76
N ASN A 86 7.82 2.90 22.04
CA ASN A 86 6.61 3.62 22.39
C ASN A 86 5.77 3.91 21.12
N GLU A 87 4.56 4.45 21.29
CA GLU A 87 3.62 4.72 20.20
C GLU A 87 4.25 5.49 19.05
N PHE A 88 5.05 6.51 19.36
CA PHE A 88 5.75 7.28 18.35
C PHE A 88 6.75 6.42 17.58
N GLY A 89 7.57 5.65 18.28
CA GLY A 89 8.65 4.85 17.68
C GLY A 89 8.17 3.81 16.68
N TRP A 90 7.18 2.98 17.03
CA TRP A 90 6.69 1.97 16.09
C TRP A 90 5.86 2.56 14.94
N ARG A 91 5.20 3.72 15.13
CA ARG A 91 4.43 4.39 14.06
C ARG A 91 5.28 5.27 13.13
N PHE A 92 6.48 5.67 13.56
CA PHE A 92 7.32 6.63 12.84
C PHE A 92 7.66 6.19 11.40
N ALA A 93 8.08 4.95 11.20
CA ALA A 93 8.48 4.46 9.88
C ALA A 93 7.29 4.47 8.89
N ALA A 94 6.09 4.13 9.35
CA ALA A 94 4.86 4.19 8.56
C ALA A 94 4.53 5.64 8.15
N ALA A 95 4.72 6.60 9.05
CA ALA A 95 4.51 8.03 8.77
C ALA A 95 5.46 8.56 7.69
N ILE A 96 6.74 8.17 7.74
CA ILE A 96 7.73 8.56 6.72
C ILE A 96 7.38 7.93 5.38
N VAL A 97 7.16 6.62 5.35
CA VAL A 97 6.87 5.87 4.12
C VAL A 97 5.59 6.37 3.46
N GLY A 98 4.53 6.60 4.24
CA GLY A 98 3.28 7.17 3.74
C GLY A 98 3.38 8.65 3.33
N SER A 99 4.44 9.37 3.70
CA SER A 99 4.70 10.72 3.18
C SER A 99 5.48 10.67 1.86
N ILE A 100 6.41 9.72 1.74
CA ILE A 100 7.17 9.50 0.50
C ILE A 100 6.25 8.94 -0.60
N SER A 101 5.25 8.13 -0.27
CA SER A 101 4.25 7.63 -1.24
C SER A 101 3.51 8.76 -1.97
N ILE A 102 3.29 9.91 -1.32
CA ILE A 102 2.71 11.11 -1.94
C ILE A 102 3.65 11.68 -3.03
N ILE A 103 4.96 11.69 -2.75
CA ILE A 103 6.00 12.09 -3.71
C ILE A 103 6.03 11.12 -4.89
N LEU A 104 5.95 9.81 -4.63
CA LEU A 104 5.90 8.77 -5.66
C LEU A 104 4.64 8.90 -6.53
N MET A 105 3.50 9.26 -5.94
CA MET A 105 2.26 9.55 -6.67
C MET A 105 2.44 10.70 -7.66
N TYR A 106 3.09 11.80 -7.25
CA TYR A 106 3.42 12.92 -8.14
C TYR A 106 4.24 12.46 -9.36
N PHE A 107 5.32 11.71 -9.12
CA PHE A 107 6.22 11.28 -10.20
C PHE A 107 5.61 10.19 -11.08
N THR A 108 4.74 9.35 -10.53
CA THR A 108 3.97 8.37 -11.32
C THR A 108 3.02 9.08 -12.28
N ALA A 109 2.25 10.06 -11.80
CA ALA A 109 1.43 10.91 -12.65
C ALA A 109 2.27 11.71 -13.67
N LYS A 110 3.43 12.23 -13.26
CA LYS A 110 4.35 12.93 -14.17
C LYS A 110 4.83 12.02 -15.29
N LYS A 111 5.13 10.76 -14.99
CA LYS A 111 5.58 9.78 -15.99
C LYS A 111 4.46 9.35 -16.93
N LEU A 112 3.24 9.16 -16.43
CA LEU A 112 2.09 8.75 -17.24
C LEU A 112 1.57 9.86 -18.16
N PHE A 113 1.51 11.09 -17.65
CA PHE A 113 0.80 12.19 -18.31
C PHE A 113 1.70 13.34 -18.79
N ASN A 114 2.96 13.39 -18.34
CA ASN A 114 3.92 14.48 -18.59
C ASN A 114 3.38 15.89 -18.28
N ASN A 115 2.36 16.02 -17.44
CA ASN A 115 1.67 17.28 -17.17
C ASN A 115 1.76 17.63 -15.68
N LYS A 116 2.31 18.81 -15.39
CA LYS A 116 2.51 19.30 -14.02
C LYS A 116 1.20 19.49 -13.25
N LEU A 117 0.16 20.03 -13.89
CA LEU A 117 -1.15 20.21 -13.25
C LEU A 117 -1.71 18.86 -12.80
N LEU A 118 -1.61 17.85 -13.66
CA LEU A 118 -2.06 16.49 -13.36
C LEU A 118 -1.21 15.83 -12.27
N SER A 119 0.10 16.08 -12.23
CA SER A 119 0.98 15.61 -11.15
C SER A 119 0.65 16.24 -9.80
N VAL A 120 0.42 17.56 -9.76
CA VAL A 120 -0.04 18.27 -8.56
C VAL A 120 -1.41 17.76 -8.12
N PHE A 121 -2.32 17.56 -9.07
CA PHE A 121 -3.64 17.00 -8.78
C PHE A 121 -3.52 15.61 -8.15
N ALA A 122 -2.73 14.71 -8.74
CA ALA A 122 -2.47 13.37 -8.20
C ALA A 122 -1.94 13.40 -6.75
N ALA A 123 -0.94 14.25 -6.48
CA ALA A 123 -0.37 14.41 -5.14
C ALA A 123 -1.41 14.98 -4.15
N SER A 124 -2.26 15.91 -4.59
CA SER A 124 -3.32 16.45 -3.76
C SER A 124 -4.36 15.40 -3.37
N LEU A 125 -4.76 14.52 -4.30
CA LEU A 125 -5.78 13.50 -4.04
C LEU A 125 -5.31 12.51 -2.96
N ILE A 126 -4.12 11.92 -3.11
CA ILE A 126 -3.59 10.96 -2.14
C ILE A 126 -3.26 11.61 -0.79
N SER A 127 -2.91 12.91 -0.77
CA SER A 127 -2.68 13.64 0.48
C SER A 127 -3.95 13.92 1.28
N LEU A 128 -5.11 13.82 0.63
CA LEU A 128 -6.45 14.07 1.17
C LEU A 128 -7.28 12.77 1.24
N ASP A 129 -6.63 11.61 1.24
CA ASP A 129 -7.30 10.34 1.43
C ASP A 129 -7.19 9.84 2.88
N GLY A 130 -8.34 9.53 3.48
CA GLY A 130 -8.43 9.02 4.84
C GLY A 130 -7.78 7.66 5.04
N LEU A 131 -7.95 6.72 4.10
CA LEU A 131 -7.40 5.37 4.21
C LEU A 131 -5.87 5.44 4.20
N HIS A 132 -5.32 6.24 3.28
CA HIS A 132 -3.89 6.50 3.22
C HIS A 132 -3.37 7.15 4.50
N LEU A 133 -4.07 8.15 5.05
CA LEU A 133 -3.66 8.81 6.29
C LEU A 133 -3.61 7.81 7.45
N VAL A 134 -4.68 7.05 7.66
CA VAL A 134 -4.81 6.06 8.74
C VAL A 134 -3.70 5.01 8.67
N HIS A 135 -3.47 4.41 7.49
CA HIS A 135 -2.41 3.39 7.32
C HIS A 135 -1.00 3.93 7.51
N SER A 136 -0.81 5.23 7.30
CA SER A 136 0.48 5.88 7.52
C SER A 136 0.65 6.44 8.94
N ARG A 137 -0.29 6.19 9.85
CA ARG A 137 -0.20 6.62 11.26
C ARG A 137 -0.21 5.45 12.24
N ILE A 138 -0.35 4.23 11.75
CA ILE A 138 -0.41 3.01 12.55
C ILE A 138 0.68 2.07 12.07
N ALA A 139 1.28 1.30 12.98
CA ALA A 139 2.34 0.34 12.65
C ALA A 139 1.81 -0.90 11.92
N LEU A 140 1.29 -0.72 10.70
CA LEU A 140 0.79 -1.78 9.83
C LEU A 140 1.74 -2.09 8.66
N LEU A 141 1.67 -3.32 8.17
CA LEU A 141 2.50 -3.75 7.03
C LEU A 141 2.05 -3.14 5.69
N ASP A 142 0.77 -2.80 5.57
CA ASP A 142 0.12 -2.51 4.28
C ASP A 142 0.64 -1.21 3.64
N ILE A 143 1.03 -0.22 4.44
CA ILE A 143 1.64 1.01 3.91
C ILE A 143 3.01 0.76 3.28
N PHE A 144 3.79 -0.18 3.83
CA PHE A 144 5.08 -0.59 3.26
C PHE A 144 4.87 -1.40 1.98
N LEU A 145 3.84 -2.24 1.94
CA LEU A 145 3.44 -2.96 0.72
C LEU A 145 3.08 -1.97 -0.40
N LEU A 146 2.17 -1.02 -0.14
CA LEU A 146 1.80 0.06 -1.07
C LEU A 146 3.05 0.78 -1.58
N PHE A 147 3.95 1.15 -0.67
CA PHE A 147 5.16 1.91 -1.00
C PHE A 147 6.07 1.17 -1.98
N PHE A 148 6.36 -0.10 -1.71
CA PHE A 148 7.19 -0.90 -2.61
C PHE A 148 6.50 -1.15 -3.96
N ILE A 149 5.17 -1.34 -3.98
CA ILE A 149 4.41 -1.43 -5.23
C ILE A 149 4.49 -0.13 -6.04
N GLN A 150 4.36 1.05 -5.41
CA GLN A 150 4.49 2.33 -6.10
C GLN A 150 5.89 2.53 -6.72
N ILE A 151 6.96 2.22 -5.98
CA ILE A 151 8.32 2.28 -6.54
C ILE A 151 8.44 1.30 -7.71
N ALA A 152 7.91 0.08 -7.55
CA ALA A 152 7.98 -0.95 -8.58
C ALA A 152 7.31 -0.49 -9.88
N VAL A 153 6.12 0.09 -9.79
CA VAL A 153 5.38 0.59 -10.95
C VAL A 153 6.08 1.80 -11.56
N LEU A 154 6.53 2.76 -10.75
CA LEU A 154 7.27 3.92 -11.27
C LEU A 154 8.55 3.48 -12.01
N ALA A 155 9.33 2.58 -11.42
CA ALA A 155 10.51 2.00 -12.05
C ALA A 155 10.16 1.25 -13.34
N PHE A 156 9.07 0.48 -13.33
CA PHE A 156 8.56 -0.24 -14.51
C PHE A 156 8.21 0.73 -15.65
N LEU A 157 7.50 1.82 -15.37
CA LEU A 157 7.16 2.87 -16.34
C LEU A 157 8.41 3.54 -16.93
N HIS A 158 9.49 3.63 -16.15
CA HIS A 158 10.80 4.10 -16.60
C HIS A 158 11.66 3.02 -17.29
N CYS A 159 11.11 1.83 -17.54
CA CYS A 159 11.81 0.66 -18.08
C CYS A 159 13.01 0.20 -17.22
N LYS A 160 13.05 0.59 -15.93
CA LYS A 160 14.08 0.18 -14.96
C LYS A 160 13.67 -1.14 -14.29
N TYR A 161 13.58 -2.19 -15.10
CA TYR A 161 13.00 -3.48 -14.69
C TYR A 161 13.71 -4.15 -13.51
N TRP A 162 15.03 -4.00 -13.37
CA TRP A 162 15.77 -4.52 -12.20
C TRP A 162 15.37 -3.83 -10.89
N ILE A 163 15.14 -2.52 -10.92
CA ILE A 163 14.66 -1.79 -9.73
C ILE A 163 13.22 -2.21 -9.43
N SER A 164 12.38 -2.33 -10.47
CA SER A 164 11.01 -2.80 -10.33
C SER A 164 10.95 -4.17 -9.66
N ALA A 165 11.73 -5.12 -10.17
CA ALA A 165 11.89 -6.46 -9.60
C ALA A 165 12.41 -6.48 -8.16
N LEU A 166 13.45 -5.68 -7.85
CA LEU A 166 13.97 -5.54 -6.50
C LEU A 166 12.86 -5.14 -5.53
N THR A 167 12.11 -4.09 -5.88
CA THR A 167 11.04 -3.58 -5.03
C THR A 167 9.83 -4.50 -4.97
N LEU A 168 9.53 -5.27 -6.01
CA LEU A 168 8.50 -6.32 -5.95
C LEU A 168 8.93 -7.48 -5.04
N GLY A 169 10.22 -7.84 -5.04
CA GLY A 169 10.77 -8.78 -4.06
C GLY A 169 10.59 -8.28 -2.63
N LEU A 170 10.87 -6.99 -2.38
CA LEU A 170 10.63 -6.34 -1.09
C LEU A 170 9.13 -6.26 -0.74
N ALA A 171 8.25 -6.03 -1.72
CA ALA A 171 6.81 -6.06 -1.52
C ALA A 171 6.34 -7.46 -1.09
N CYS A 172 6.83 -8.52 -1.76
CA CYS A 172 6.55 -9.90 -1.39
C CYS A 172 7.05 -10.24 0.01
N SER A 173 8.20 -9.68 0.43
CA SER A 173 8.76 -9.85 1.77
C SER A 173 8.13 -8.95 2.84
N VAL A 174 7.16 -8.12 2.48
CA VAL A 174 6.24 -7.47 3.42
C VAL A 174 4.97 -8.30 3.57
N LYS A 175 4.31 -8.62 2.45
CA LYS A 175 3.07 -9.42 2.39
C LYS A 175 3.00 -10.19 1.07
N TRP A 176 2.48 -11.41 1.10
CA TRP A 176 2.37 -12.27 -0.09
C TRP A 176 1.46 -11.71 -1.18
N SER A 177 0.55 -10.78 -0.86
CA SER A 177 -0.24 -10.06 -1.88
C SER A 177 0.62 -9.26 -2.87
N GLY A 178 1.88 -8.93 -2.52
CA GLY A 178 2.84 -8.37 -3.48
C GLY A 178 3.16 -9.30 -4.66
N LEU A 179 2.98 -10.62 -4.49
CA LEU A 179 3.18 -11.62 -5.54
C LEU A 179 2.24 -11.41 -6.73
N TYR A 180 1.01 -10.95 -6.48
CA TYR A 180 0.03 -10.73 -7.55
C TYR A 180 0.51 -9.66 -8.53
N VAL A 181 1.06 -8.56 -8.02
CA VAL A 181 1.64 -7.49 -8.84
C VAL A 181 2.92 -7.96 -9.52
N LEU A 182 3.75 -8.75 -8.83
CA LEU A 182 4.96 -9.33 -9.42
C LEU A 182 4.63 -10.17 -10.65
N ILE A 183 3.70 -11.12 -10.52
CA ILE A 183 3.25 -11.99 -11.61
C ILE A 183 2.65 -11.16 -12.74
N ALA A 184 1.77 -10.21 -12.44
CA ALA A 184 1.13 -9.39 -13.46
C ALA A 184 2.14 -8.57 -14.26
N LEU A 185 3.11 -7.91 -13.61
CA LEU A 185 4.14 -7.13 -14.29
C LEU A 185 5.15 -8.02 -15.05
N ALA A 186 5.44 -9.23 -14.55
CA ALA A 186 6.26 -10.21 -15.25
C ALA A 186 5.62 -10.63 -16.58
N PHE A 187 4.32 -10.92 -16.59
CA PHE A 187 3.60 -11.21 -17.84
C PHE A 187 3.46 -9.97 -18.72
N TYR A 188 3.15 -8.83 -18.11
CA TYR A 188 2.94 -7.59 -18.85
C TYR A 188 4.21 -7.14 -19.59
N VAL A 189 5.40 -7.27 -19.00
CA VAL A 189 6.65 -6.93 -19.71
C VAL A 189 6.91 -7.85 -20.91
N LEU A 190 6.54 -9.13 -20.85
CA LEU A 190 6.62 -10.04 -22.00
C LEU A 190 5.69 -9.59 -23.12
N ILE A 191 4.47 -9.16 -22.78
CA ILE A 191 3.52 -8.59 -23.73
C ILE A 191 4.10 -7.32 -24.38
N LEU A 192 4.69 -6.42 -23.58
CA LEU A 192 5.34 -5.20 -24.08
C LEU A 192 6.51 -5.52 -25.01
N ASP A 193 7.32 -6.53 -24.70
CA ASP A 193 8.42 -6.98 -25.55
C ASP A 193 7.91 -7.55 -26.89
N ILE A 194 6.83 -8.36 -26.87
CA ILE A 194 6.19 -8.85 -28.09
C ILE A 194 5.66 -7.68 -28.93
N ARG A 195 5.00 -6.70 -28.30
CA ARG A 195 4.48 -5.50 -28.99
C ARG A 195 5.60 -4.66 -29.58
N LYS A 196 6.72 -4.50 -28.87
CA LYS A 196 7.92 -3.82 -29.37
C LYS A 196 8.48 -4.53 -30.61
N ASN A 197 8.57 -5.86 -30.57
CA ASN A 197 9.04 -6.65 -31.71
C ASN A 197 8.11 -6.53 -32.93
N ARG A 198 6.79 -6.49 -32.71
CA ARG A 198 5.81 -6.22 -33.77
C ARG A 198 5.98 -4.82 -34.37
N TYR A 199 6.15 -3.81 -33.52
CA TYR A 199 6.37 -2.42 -33.96
C TYR A 199 7.64 -2.27 -34.80
N LEU A 200 8.70 -3.03 -34.48
CA LEU A 200 9.94 -3.06 -35.26
C LEU A 200 9.85 -3.90 -36.56
N GLY A 201 8.70 -4.49 -36.89
CA GLY A 201 8.51 -5.24 -38.14
C GLY A 201 9.21 -6.61 -38.17
N LEU A 202 9.54 -7.21 -37.03
CA LEU A 202 10.18 -8.52 -36.98
C LEU A 202 9.22 -9.62 -37.42
N GLN A 203 9.66 -10.53 -38.29
CA GLN A 203 8.82 -11.60 -38.86
C GLN A 203 8.22 -12.55 -37.79
N PHE A 204 8.96 -12.84 -36.71
CA PHE A 204 8.51 -13.74 -35.63
C PHE A 204 8.61 -13.07 -34.24
N PRO A 205 7.68 -12.16 -33.88
CA PRO A 205 7.81 -11.33 -32.67
C PRO A 205 7.89 -12.11 -31.35
N ILE A 206 7.15 -13.22 -31.25
CA ILE A 206 7.14 -14.08 -30.06
C ILE A 206 8.46 -14.86 -29.96
N ARG A 207 8.93 -15.43 -31.08
CA ARG A 207 10.20 -16.16 -31.13
C ARG A 207 11.38 -15.26 -30.78
N GLU A 208 11.37 -14.02 -31.25
CA GLU A 208 12.42 -13.04 -30.93
C GLU A 208 12.37 -12.59 -29.47
N MET A 209 11.18 -12.41 -28.88
CA MET A 209 11.04 -12.16 -27.43
C MET A 209 11.59 -13.36 -26.64
N ALA A 210 11.21 -14.58 -27.02
CA ALA A 210 11.67 -15.80 -26.36
C ALA A 210 13.18 -15.95 -26.42
N ARG A 211 13.78 -15.72 -27.59
CA ARG A 211 15.22 -15.87 -27.81
C ARG A 211 16.04 -14.79 -27.10
N ARG A 212 15.60 -13.52 -27.14
CA ARG A 212 16.43 -12.39 -26.68
C ARG A 212 16.14 -11.97 -25.25
N ASN A 213 14.88 -12.03 -24.83
CA ASN A 213 14.45 -11.36 -23.60
C ASN A 213 13.98 -12.34 -22.53
N LEU A 214 13.43 -13.51 -22.87
CA LEU A 214 12.79 -14.40 -21.88
C LEU A 214 13.72 -14.77 -20.74
N LEU A 215 14.98 -15.13 -21.03
CA LEU A 215 15.97 -15.42 -19.99
C LEU A 215 16.18 -14.20 -19.08
N PHE A 216 16.40 -13.02 -19.66
CA PHE A 216 16.56 -11.78 -18.87
C PHE A 216 15.31 -11.43 -18.06
N ARG A 217 14.10 -11.63 -18.61
CA ARG A 217 12.84 -11.39 -17.89
C ARG A 217 12.63 -12.39 -16.76
N PHE A 218 13.00 -13.65 -16.98
CA PHE A 218 12.95 -14.68 -15.95
C PHE A 218 13.97 -14.42 -14.82
N LEU A 219 15.18 -13.98 -15.15
CA LEU A 219 16.16 -13.55 -14.14
C LEU A 219 15.65 -12.32 -13.37
N GLN A 220 15.07 -11.34 -14.07
CA GLN A 220 14.54 -10.12 -13.47
C GLN A 220 13.33 -10.37 -12.57
N PHE A 221 12.29 -11.03 -13.05
CA PHE A 221 11.00 -11.12 -12.35
C PHE A 221 10.74 -12.51 -11.72
N GLY A 222 11.60 -13.49 -11.95
CA GLY A 222 11.54 -14.82 -11.34
C GLY A 222 12.62 -15.01 -10.27
N ILE A 223 13.88 -15.11 -10.69
CA ILE A 223 14.98 -15.47 -9.77
C ILE A 223 15.32 -14.33 -8.80
N PHE A 224 15.44 -13.09 -9.29
CA PHE A 224 15.89 -11.98 -8.47
C PHE A 224 14.93 -11.63 -7.32
N PRO A 225 13.60 -11.54 -7.50
CA PRO A 225 12.67 -11.27 -6.41
C PRO A 225 12.63 -12.40 -5.39
N VAL A 226 12.77 -13.67 -5.83
CA VAL A 226 12.90 -14.83 -4.93
C VAL A 226 14.15 -14.72 -4.07
N PHE A 227 15.28 -14.31 -4.65
CA PHE A 227 16.50 -14.05 -3.89
C PHE A 227 16.29 -12.95 -2.84
N ILE A 228 15.69 -11.82 -3.21
CA ILE A 228 15.38 -10.73 -2.27
C ILE A 228 14.46 -11.20 -1.15
N TYR A 229 13.43 -11.98 -1.49
CA TYR A 229 12.50 -12.55 -0.54
C TYR A 229 13.22 -13.46 0.46
N ILE A 230 14.01 -14.43 0.00
CA ILE A 230 14.79 -15.34 0.88
C ILE A 230 15.79 -14.54 1.72
N ALA A 231 16.47 -13.56 1.14
CA ALA A 231 17.42 -12.70 1.85
C ALA A 231 16.76 -11.89 2.97
N SER A 232 15.47 -11.55 2.85
CA SER A 232 14.75 -10.87 3.94
C SER A 232 14.65 -11.70 5.22
N TRP A 233 14.73 -13.03 5.12
CA TRP A 233 14.74 -13.97 6.25
C TRP A 233 16.15 -14.15 6.86
N PHE A 234 17.13 -13.30 6.52
CA PHE A 234 18.52 -13.39 7.02
C PHE A 234 18.60 -13.62 8.53
N SER A 235 17.78 -12.90 9.28
CA SER A 235 17.79 -12.93 10.74
C SER A 235 17.36 -14.30 11.28
N TRP A 236 16.28 -14.87 10.76
CA TRP A 236 15.84 -16.25 11.07
C TRP A 236 16.92 -17.29 10.71
N PHE A 237 17.65 -17.11 9.60
CA PHE A 237 18.75 -18.03 9.24
C PHE A 237 19.92 -17.99 10.23
N ILE A 238 20.29 -16.80 10.71
CA ILE A 238 21.44 -16.59 11.59
C ILE A 238 21.13 -16.98 13.05
N THR A 239 19.88 -16.83 13.48
CA THR A 239 19.44 -17.23 14.83
C THR A 239 19.08 -18.71 14.90
N ASN A 240 19.25 -19.31 16.08
CA ASN A 240 18.86 -20.71 16.34
C ASN A 240 17.49 -20.84 17.05
N THR A 241 16.91 -19.73 17.48
CA THR A 241 15.67 -19.67 18.29
C THR A 241 14.45 -19.25 17.47
N GLY A 242 14.56 -19.16 16.15
CA GLY A 242 13.42 -18.89 15.28
C GLY A 242 12.45 -20.06 15.26
N TRP A 243 11.17 -19.77 15.00
CA TRP A 243 10.13 -20.80 14.98
C TRP A 243 10.47 -21.87 13.93
N ASP A 244 10.45 -23.13 14.36
CA ASP A 244 10.84 -24.34 13.62
C ASP A 244 12.15 -24.26 12.82
N ARG A 245 13.10 -23.46 13.30
CA ARG A 245 14.42 -23.30 12.70
C ARG A 245 15.20 -24.62 12.61
N ASN A 246 14.93 -25.55 13.52
CA ASN A 246 15.60 -26.85 13.63
C ASN A 246 14.71 -28.03 13.19
N TYR A 247 13.63 -27.77 12.44
CA TYR A 247 12.76 -28.82 11.89
C TYR A 247 13.52 -29.84 11.02
N SER A 248 14.55 -29.39 10.31
CA SER A 248 15.47 -30.23 9.54
C SER A 248 16.91 -29.77 9.69
N SER A 249 17.86 -30.68 9.43
CA SER A 249 19.29 -30.35 9.35
C SER A 249 19.61 -29.38 8.22
N ASN A 250 18.77 -29.32 7.17
CA ASN A 250 18.89 -28.34 6.10
C ASN A 250 18.01 -27.11 6.41
N PRO A 251 18.61 -25.92 6.65
CA PRO A 251 17.84 -24.71 6.99
C PRO A 251 16.89 -24.27 5.87
N LEU A 252 17.16 -24.61 4.60
CA LEU A 252 16.25 -24.33 3.49
C LEU A 252 15.00 -25.20 3.56
N PHE A 253 15.12 -26.44 4.05
CA PHE A 253 13.96 -27.31 4.24
C PHE A 253 13.15 -26.88 5.46
N SER A 254 13.80 -26.44 6.54
CA SER A 254 13.11 -25.79 7.67
C SER A 254 12.36 -24.54 7.21
N LEU A 255 12.96 -23.71 6.35
CA LEU A 255 12.29 -22.53 5.80
C LEU A 255 11.11 -22.93 4.89
N TRP A 256 11.27 -23.98 4.07
CA TRP A 256 10.19 -24.51 3.25
C TRP A 256 9.01 -24.98 4.11
N HIS A 257 9.28 -25.70 5.21
CA HIS A 257 8.26 -26.10 6.18
C HIS A 257 7.56 -24.89 6.80
N TYR A 258 8.32 -23.87 7.20
CA TYR A 258 7.74 -22.61 7.66
C TYR A 258 6.76 -22.03 6.63
N HIS A 259 7.14 -22.01 5.36
CA HIS A 259 6.28 -21.49 4.28
C HIS A 259 5.07 -22.37 4.00
N SER A 260 5.19 -23.70 4.16
CA SER A 260 4.02 -24.57 4.04
C SER A 260 3.01 -24.29 5.15
N GLU A 261 3.47 -24.01 6.37
CA GLU A 261 2.56 -23.61 7.47
C GLU A 261 1.94 -22.23 7.26
N ILE A 262 2.67 -21.26 6.70
CA ILE A 262 2.08 -19.97 6.29
C ILE A 262 0.96 -20.18 5.25
N LEU A 263 1.21 -21.02 4.24
CA LEU A 263 0.20 -21.33 3.22
C LEU A 263 -1.01 -22.06 3.83
N ASN A 264 -0.77 -23.04 4.71
CA ASN A 264 -1.80 -23.75 5.45
C ASN A 264 -2.68 -22.79 6.28
N PHE A 265 -2.07 -21.84 6.99
CA PHE A 265 -2.79 -20.78 7.69
C PHE A 265 -3.64 -19.93 6.73
N HIS A 266 -3.05 -19.41 5.65
CA HIS A 266 -3.77 -18.52 4.73
C HIS A 266 -4.92 -19.19 3.96
N THR A 267 -4.81 -20.49 3.70
CA THR A 267 -5.85 -21.29 3.04
C THR A 267 -7.00 -21.70 3.96
N LYS A 268 -6.78 -21.69 5.29
CA LYS A 268 -7.77 -22.09 6.29
C LYS A 268 -8.33 -20.93 7.12
N LEU A 269 -7.82 -19.71 6.95
CA LEU A 269 -8.28 -18.52 7.66
C LEU A 269 -9.71 -18.13 7.24
N THR A 270 -10.68 -18.71 7.93
CA THR A 270 -12.12 -18.57 7.67
C THR A 270 -12.89 -18.14 8.93
N ASP A 271 -12.17 -17.75 9.98
CA ASP A 271 -12.75 -17.34 11.25
C ASP A 271 -13.60 -16.08 11.09
N ALA A 272 -14.83 -16.11 11.61
CA ALA A 272 -15.73 -14.98 11.54
C ALA A 272 -15.17 -13.76 12.29
N HIS A 273 -15.24 -12.58 11.66
CA HIS A 273 -14.81 -11.33 12.26
C HIS A 273 -15.86 -10.22 12.00
N PRO A 274 -16.28 -9.43 13.02
CA PRO A 274 -17.35 -8.43 12.87
C PRO A 274 -17.10 -7.33 11.81
N TYR A 275 -15.82 -7.04 11.54
CA TYR A 275 -15.39 -6.10 10.51
C TYR A 275 -14.91 -6.76 9.22
N SER A 276 -15.15 -8.06 9.02
CA SER A 276 -14.84 -8.70 7.74
C SER A 276 -15.66 -8.04 6.62
N ALA A 277 -15.05 -7.90 5.45
CA ALA A 277 -15.63 -7.21 4.31
C ALA A 277 -15.32 -7.94 3.01
N ASN A 278 -16.35 -8.19 2.21
CA ASN A 278 -16.21 -8.82 0.90
C ASN A 278 -15.60 -7.83 -0.11
N PRO A 279 -14.70 -8.28 -1.03
CA PRO A 279 -14.10 -7.45 -2.06
C PRO A 279 -15.08 -6.60 -2.86
N TRP A 280 -16.29 -7.09 -3.17
CA TRP A 280 -17.34 -6.31 -3.86
C TRP A 280 -17.64 -4.95 -3.21
N SER A 281 -17.46 -4.84 -1.88
CA SER A 281 -17.76 -3.62 -1.12
C SER A 281 -16.59 -2.64 -1.01
N TRP A 282 -15.37 -3.03 -1.39
CA TRP A 282 -14.16 -2.25 -1.09
C TRP A 282 -14.13 -0.91 -1.82
N LEU A 283 -14.49 -0.88 -3.11
CA LEU A 283 -14.46 0.35 -3.90
C LEU A 283 -15.45 1.42 -3.40
N ILE A 284 -16.60 0.98 -2.89
CA ILE A 284 -17.63 1.88 -2.33
C ILE A 284 -17.47 2.13 -0.83
N GLN A 285 -16.45 1.53 -0.20
CA GLN A 285 -16.20 1.59 1.24
C GLN A 285 -17.42 1.08 2.05
N GLY A 286 -18.03 -0.04 1.63
CA GLY A 286 -19.29 -0.52 2.21
C GLY A 286 -19.17 -1.00 3.66
N ARG A 287 -18.02 -1.55 4.05
CA ARG A 287 -17.72 -2.01 5.42
C ARG A 287 -16.27 -1.62 5.76
N PRO A 288 -16.00 -0.37 6.19
CA PRO A 288 -14.69 0.04 6.68
C PRO A 288 -14.36 -0.71 7.97
N THR A 289 -13.07 -0.93 8.22
CA THR A 289 -12.62 -1.67 9.41
C THR A 289 -12.24 -0.69 10.51
N SER A 290 -12.83 -0.85 11.70
CA SER A 290 -12.44 -0.06 12.86
C SER A 290 -11.10 -0.59 13.40
N PHE A 291 -10.11 0.29 13.50
CA PHE A 291 -8.79 -0.03 14.07
C PHE A 291 -8.72 0.33 15.56
N PHE A 292 -9.59 1.21 16.02
CA PHE A 292 -9.65 1.60 17.41
C PHE A 292 -11.01 2.22 17.70
N TYR A 293 -11.64 1.84 18.81
CA TYR A 293 -12.82 2.52 19.31
C TYR A 293 -12.80 2.53 20.83
N GLU A 294 -12.96 3.71 21.43
CA GLU A 294 -13.17 3.88 22.87
C GLU A 294 -14.20 4.98 23.16
N THR A 295 -14.75 4.94 24.37
CA THR A 295 -15.67 5.97 24.90
C THR A 295 -14.97 6.78 26.00
N PRO A 296 -14.16 7.80 25.64
CA PRO A 296 -13.40 8.56 26.63
C PRO A 296 -14.31 9.36 27.55
N LYS A 297 -13.83 9.73 28.75
CA LYS A 297 -14.64 10.45 29.75
C LYS A 297 -14.94 11.90 29.40
N SER A 298 -14.12 12.52 28.55
CA SER A 298 -14.22 13.95 28.24
C SER A 298 -14.01 14.24 26.75
N CYS A 299 -15.00 14.88 26.12
CA CYS A 299 -14.97 15.36 24.73
C CYS A 299 -15.80 16.64 24.54
N GLY A 300 -16.17 17.32 25.64
CA GLY A 300 -17.04 18.50 25.60
C GLY A 300 -18.55 18.20 25.47
N GLY A 301 -18.99 16.97 25.75
CA GLY A 301 -20.40 16.57 25.74
C GLY A 301 -20.71 15.41 26.70
N ALA A 302 -21.98 15.00 26.77
CA ALA A 302 -22.46 13.97 27.71
C ALA A 302 -22.02 12.53 27.36
N SER A 303 -21.78 12.25 26.07
CA SER A 303 -21.32 10.95 25.58
C SER A 303 -20.27 11.16 24.51
N CYS A 304 -19.18 10.40 24.58
CA CYS A 304 -18.00 10.59 23.76
C CYS A 304 -17.65 9.32 23.01
N SER A 305 -17.06 9.52 21.82
CA SER A 305 -16.53 8.46 20.97
C SER A 305 -15.18 8.90 20.44
N GLN A 306 -14.23 7.98 20.44
CA GLN A 306 -12.93 8.15 19.82
C GLN A 306 -12.70 6.93 18.94
N GLU A 307 -12.64 7.16 17.63
CA GLU A 307 -12.49 6.07 16.66
C GLU A 307 -11.31 6.35 15.74
N ILE A 308 -10.57 5.30 15.37
CA ILE A 308 -9.76 5.30 14.16
C ILE A 308 -10.37 4.31 13.18
N LEU A 309 -11.00 4.84 12.13
CA LEU A 309 -11.68 4.04 11.12
C LEU A 309 -10.85 4.00 9.84
N ALA A 310 -10.54 2.79 9.35
CA ALA A 310 -9.87 2.58 8.07
C ALA A 310 -10.83 2.83 6.90
N LEU A 311 -11.15 4.10 6.69
CA LEU A 311 -12.10 4.58 5.69
C LEU A 311 -11.39 5.56 4.75
N GLY A 312 -11.52 5.31 3.45
CA GLY A 312 -11.12 6.25 2.41
C GLY A 312 -11.99 7.52 2.41
N THR A 313 -11.48 8.63 1.87
CA THR A 313 -12.33 9.85 1.76
C THR A 313 -13.52 9.55 0.84
N PRO A 314 -14.78 9.50 1.33
CA PRO A 314 -15.85 8.82 0.58
C PRO A 314 -16.12 9.38 -0.82
N ILE A 315 -16.19 10.71 -0.95
CA ILE A 315 -16.42 11.34 -2.26
C ILE A 315 -15.27 11.05 -3.23
N LEU A 316 -14.03 11.00 -2.73
CA LEU A 316 -12.86 10.67 -3.53
C LEU A 316 -12.94 9.24 -4.05
N TRP A 317 -13.26 8.28 -3.19
CA TRP A 317 -13.37 6.86 -3.55
C TRP A 317 -14.52 6.58 -4.51
N TRP A 318 -15.69 7.18 -4.30
CA TRP A 318 -16.82 7.00 -5.20
C TRP A 318 -16.56 7.61 -6.58
N ALA A 319 -15.95 8.80 -6.63
CA ALA A 319 -15.53 9.40 -7.88
C ALA A 319 -14.46 8.55 -8.58
N ALA A 320 -13.49 8.02 -7.84
CA ALA A 320 -12.45 7.15 -8.40
C ALA A 320 -13.00 5.81 -8.89
N THR A 321 -14.04 5.28 -8.24
CA THR A 321 -14.76 4.07 -8.68
C THR A 321 -15.46 4.32 -10.02
N LEU A 322 -16.16 5.44 -10.16
CA LEU A 322 -16.75 5.83 -11.45
C LEU A 322 -15.65 6.06 -12.50
N ALA A 323 -14.54 6.68 -12.10
CA ALA A 323 -13.42 6.93 -12.98
C ALA A 323 -12.73 5.65 -13.48
N LEU A 324 -12.66 4.61 -12.64
CA LEU A 324 -12.20 3.29 -13.01
C LEU A 324 -13.07 2.69 -14.12
N LEU A 325 -14.41 2.73 -13.98
CA LEU A 325 -15.33 2.22 -15.01
C LEU A 325 -15.14 2.92 -16.36
N LEU A 326 -14.99 4.25 -16.35
CA LEU A 326 -14.72 5.01 -17.56
C LEU A 326 -13.32 4.71 -18.14
N THR A 327 -12.32 4.50 -17.28
CA THR A 327 -10.96 4.09 -17.69
C THR A 327 -10.98 2.73 -18.39
N ILE A 328 -11.77 1.77 -17.89
CA ILE A 328 -12.01 0.48 -18.57
C ILE A 328 -12.63 0.73 -19.95
N GLY A 329 -13.67 1.57 -20.05
CA GLY A 329 -14.30 1.93 -21.31
C GLY A 329 -13.33 2.53 -22.33
N TYR A 330 -12.45 3.45 -21.90
CA TYR A 330 -11.40 4.02 -22.74
C TYR A 330 -10.37 2.97 -23.18
N TRP A 331 -9.95 2.09 -22.27
CA TRP A 331 -9.01 1.02 -22.62
C TRP A 331 -9.61 0.05 -23.65
N VAL A 332 -10.86 -0.39 -23.47
CA VAL A 332 -11.54 -1.26 -24.44
C VAL A 332 -11.69 -0.57 -25.79
N SER A 333 -12.08 0.70 -25.80
CA SER A 333 -12.41 1.43 -27.04
C SER A 333 -11.18 1.94 -27.81
N LYS A 334 -10.13 2.37 -27.11
CA LYS A 334 -8.98 3.07 -27.69
C LYS A 334 -7.64 2.37 -27.45
N ARG A 335 -7.60 1.33 -26.60
CA ARG A 335 -6.37 0.62 -26.21
C ARG A 335 -5.27 1.59 -25.75
N ASP A 336 -5.69 2.59 -24.99
CA ASP A 336 -4.82 3.62 -24.44
C ASP A 336 -3.83 3.00 -23.43
N TRP A 337 -2.54 3.27 -23.63
CA TRP A 337 -1.47 2.70 -22.81
C TRP A 337 -1.50 3.21 -21.37
N GLN A 338 -1.91 4.46 -21.12
CA GLN A 338 -2.03 4.97 -19.75
C GLN A 338 -3.13 4.23 -18.99
N ALA A 339 -4.29 4.03 -19.63
CA ALA A 339 -5.38 3.25 -19.06
C ALA A 339 -4.94 1.80 -18.81
N GLU A 340 -4.28 1.17 -19.78
CA GLU A 340 -3.77 -0.19 -19.64
C GLU A 340 -2.84 -0.35 -18.43
N ASN A 341 -1.87 0.54 -18.25
CA ASN A 341 -0.93 0.48 -17.12
C ASN A 341 -1.66 0.57 -15.77
N LEU A 342 -2.65 1.46 -15.65
CA LEU A 342 -3.45 1.58 -14.42
C LEU A 342 -4.27 0.32 -14.17
N LEU A 343 -4.96 -0.20 -15.20
CA LEU A 343 -5.83 -1.36 -15.09
C LEU A 343 -5.05 -2.65 -14.78
N VAL A 344 -3.84 -2.82 -15.32
CA VAL A 344 -2.99 -3.97 -15.00
C VAL A 344 -2.66 -3.99 -13.50
N VAL A 345 -2.27 -2.86 -12.93
CA VAL A 345 -1.88 -2.81 -11.51
C VAL A 345 -3.09 -2.91 -10.59
N ILE A 346 -4.18 -2.20 -10.89
CA ILE A 346 -5.44 -2.30 -10.12
C ILE A 346 -5.95 -3.75 -10.18
N GLY A 347 -5.99 -4.34 -11.38
CA GLY A 347 -6.45 -5.71 -11.60
C GLY A 347 -5.59 -6.71 -10.84
N ALA A 348 -4.26 -6.57 -10.88
CA ALA A 348 -3.33 -7.43 -10.16
C ALA A 348 -3.54 -7.38 -8.64
N SER A 349 -3.75 -6.20 -8.08
CA SER A 349 -3.92 -6.04 -6.62
C SER A 349 -5.34 -6.32 -6.13
N TYR A 350 -6.36 -6.31 -7.00
CA TYR A 350 -7.76 -6.41 -6.60
C TYR A 350 -8.45 -7.71 -7.03
N LEU A 351 -8.26 -8.17 -8.27
CA LEU A 351 -8.98 -9.35 -8.80
C LEU A 351 -8.70 -10.67 -8.07
N PRO A 352 -7.48 -10.96 -7.56
CA PRO A 352 -7.21 -12.21 -6.87
C PRO A 352 -8.12 -12.46 -5.66
N TRP A 353 -8.57 -11.41 -4.97
CA TRP A 353 -9.44 -11.52 -3.79
C TRP A 353 -10.82 -12.10 -4.11
N PHE A 354 -11.30 -11.96 -5.36
CA PHE A 354 -12.57 -12.56 -5.79
C PHE A 354 -12.49 -14.08 -5.93
N ALA A 355 -11.29 -14.64 -6.07
CA ALA A 355 -11.07 -16.09 -6.16
C ALA A 355 -11.05 -16.79 -4.79
N ILE A 356 -10.99 -16.02 -3.69
CA ILE A 356 -10.84 -16.54 -2.31
C ILE A 356 -11.83 -15.88 -1.34
N GLN A 357 -13.10 -15.76 -1.75
CA GLN A 357 -14.13 -15.02 -1.00
C GLN A 357 -14.50 -15.61 0.36
N GLU A 358 -14.29 -16.91 0.57
CA GLU A 358 -14.53 -17.58 1.86
C GLU A 358 -13.53 -17.19 2.95
N ARG A 359 -12.39 -16.60 2.56
CA ARG A 359 -11.36 -16.15 3.48
C ARG A 359 -11.83 -14.91 4.24
N THR A 360 -11.51 -14.82 5.52
CA THR A 360 -11.71 -13.59 6.30
C THR A 360 -10.84 -12.48 5.73
N MET A 361 -11.47 -11.43 5.19
CA MET A 361 -10.82 -10.30 4.53
C MET A 361 -11.38 -8.98 5.04
N PHE A 362 -10.66 -7.90 4.77
CA PHE A 362 -11.00 -6.56 5.27
C PHE A 362 -10.92 -5.54 4.14
N SER A 363 -11.73 -4.48 4.22
CA SER A 363 -11.80 -3.45 3.16
C SER A 363 -10.51 -2.66 3.02
N PHE A 364 -9.74 -2.53 4.10
CA PHE A 364 -8.49 -1.81 4.09
C PHE A 364 -7.40 -2.44 3.22
N TYR A 365 -7.55 -3.70 2.78
CA TYR A 365 -6.65 -4.32 1.79
C TYR A 365 -6.62 -3.54 0.47
N ALA A 366 -7.63 -2.71 0.21
CA ALA A 366 -7.71 -1.82 -0.92
C ALA A 366 -6.58 -0.77 -0.98
N ILE A 367 -5.90 -0.49 0.15
CA ILE A 367 -4.73 0.39 0.20
C ILE A 367 -3.67 -0.02 -0.84
N ALA A 368 -3.48 -1.32 -1.11
CA ALA A 368 -2.48 -1.80 -2.06
C ALA A 368 -2.67 -1.29 -3.51
N PHE A 369 -3.90 -0.91 -3.89
CA PHE A 369 -4.19 -0.34 -5.21
C PHE A 369 -4.72 1.10 -5.19
N GLU A 370 -4.91 1.69 -4.00
CA GLU A 370 -5.45 3.04 -3.82
C GLU A 370 -4.75 4.09 -4.71
N PRO A 371 -3.40 4.19 -4.77
CA PRO A 371 -2.77 5.20 -5.62
C PRO A 371 -3.14 5.08 -7.09
N PHE A 372 -3.27 3.86 -7.59
CA PHE A 372 -3.60 3.60 -9.00
C PHE A 372 -5.08 3.83 -9.29
N LEU A 373 -5.95 3.53 -8.32
CA LEU A 373 -7.35 3.91 -8.37
C LEU A 373 -7.49 5.44 -8.44
N LEU A 374 -6.79 6.20 -7.60
CA LEU A 374 -6.80 7.67 -7.66
C LEU A 374 -6.22 8.22 -8.97
N LEU A 375 -5.22 7.55 -9.56
CA LEU A 375 -4.70 7.92 -10.89
C LEU A 375 -5.73 7.77 -12.02
N THR A 376 -6.81 7.01 -11.84
CA THR A 376 -7.91 6.95 -12.82
C THR A 376 -8.64 8.29 -12.94
N LEU A 377 -8.81 9.04 -11.85
CA LEU A 377 -9.36 10.40 -11.87
C LEU A 377 -8.43 11.35 -12.64
N VAL A 378 -7.12 11.22 -12.41
CA VAL A 378 -6.10 12.00 -13.11
C VAL A 378 -6.09 11.66 -14.61
N TYR A 379 -6.25 10.38 -14.95
CA TYR A 379 -6.40 9.91 -16.32
C TYR A 379 -7.63 10.53 -17.00
N LEU A 380 -8.79 10.51 -16.36
CA LEU A 380 -9.99 11.13 -16.94
C LEU A 380 -9.83 12.63 -17.12
N LEU A 381 -9.27 13.32 -16.12
CA LEU A 381 -9.00 14.74 -16.24
C LEU A 381 -8.00 15.03 -17.39
N SER A 382 -7.07 14.12 -17.67
CA SER A 382 -6.16 14.22 -18.82
C SER A 382 -6.89 14.22 -20.17
N LYS A 383 -8.09 13.63 -20.24
CA LYS A 383 -8.94 13.59 -21.45
C LYS A 383 -9.82 14.82 -21.62
N VAL A 384 -9.89 15.70 -20.61
CA VAL A 384 -10.69 16.93 -20.63
C VAL A 384 -9.75 18.15 -20.52
N PRO A 385 -9.10 18.59 -21.62
CA PRO A 385 -8.14 19.68 -21.58
C PRO A 385 -8.80 21.04 -21.34
N LYS A 386 -10.06 21.22 -21.76
CA LYS A 386 -10.82 22.45 -21.53
C LYS A 386 -11.16 22.59 -20.05
N ASN A 387 -10.89 23.75 -19.46
CA ASN A 387 -11.14 24.04 -18.04
C ASN A 387 -10.45 23.08 -17.05
N GLN A 388 -9.45 22.31 -17.47
CA GLN A 388 -8.79 21.26 -16.69
C GLN A 388 -8.37 21.74 -15.29
N ARG A 389 -7.73 22.92 -15.21
CA ARG A 389 -7.31 23.52 -13.94
C ARG A 389 -8.47 23.85 -13.01
N ARG A 390 -9.56 24.40 -13.55
CA ARG A 390 -10.75 24.76 -12.78
C ARG A 390 -11.44 23.52 -12.22
N ILE A 391 -11.56 22.47 -13.04
CA ILE A 391 -12.12 21.18 -12.61
C ILE A 391 -11.27 20.58 -11.49
N ALA A 392 -9.94 20.53 -11.68
CA ALA A 392 -9.02 20.02 -10.66
C ALA A 392 -9.17 20.76 -9.32
N LEU A 393 -9.16 22.11 -9.35
CA LEU A 393 -9.28 22.92 -8.14
C LEU A 393 -10.62 22.74 -7.42
N ILE A 394 -11.74 22.75 -8.17
CA ILE A 394 -13.07 22.56 -7.59
C ILE A 394 -13.17 21.16 -6.97
N PHE A 395 -12.74 20.13 -7.69
CA PHE A 395 -12.80 18.77 -7.18
C PHE A 395 -11.91 18.57 -5.95
N THR A 396 -10.67 19.07 -5.97
CA THR A 396 -9.78 19.04 -4.79
C THR A 396 -10.40 19.80 -3.61
N ALA A 397 -11.10 20.91 -3.82
CA ALA A 397 -11.78 21.64 -2.74
C ALA A 397 -12.94 20.82 -2.14
N ILE A 398 -13.74 20.15 -2.97
CA ILE A 398 -14.81 19.26 -2.50
C ILE A 398 -14.23 18.10 -1.68
N VAL A 399 -13.17 17.46 -2.20
CA VAL A 399 -12.47 16.37 -1.50
C VAL A 399 -11.86 16.86 -0.19
N LEU A 400 -11.28 18.07 -0.15
CA LEU A 400 -10.74 18.67 1.07
C LEU A 400 -11.83 18.86 2.13
N VAL A 401 -13.00 19.40 1.76
CA VAL A 401 -14.12 19.56 2.71
C VAL A 401 -14.57 18.20 3.23
N ASN A 402 -14.69 17.19 2.37
CA ASN A 402 -15.06 15.84 2.77
C ASN A 402 -14.00 15.20 3.70
N PHE A 403 -12.72 15.34 3.35
CA PHE A 403 -11.62 14.88 4.19
C PHE A 403 -11.61 15.56 5.56
N LEU A 404 -11.78 16.88 5.62
CA LEU A 404 -11.85 17.64 6.88
C LEU A 404 -13.05 17.23 7.74
N TYR A 405 -14.19 16.91 7.11
CA TYR A 405 -15.36 16.38 7.81
C TYR A 405 -15.02 15.08 8.54
N PHE A 406 -14.34 14.15 7.87
CA PHE A 406 -13.95 12.85 8.45
C PHE A 406 -12.62 12.86 9.24
N LEU A 407 -11.86 13.95 9.18
CA LEU A 407 -10.54 14.05 9.80
C LEU A 407 -10.50 13.64 11.29
N PRO A 408 -11.49 13.96 12.14
CA PRO A 408 -11.49 13.50 13.53
C PRO A 408 -11.41 11.97 13.68
N ILE A 409 -12.11 11.20 12.83
CA ILE A 409 -12.09 9.73 12.89
C ILE A 409 -10.91 9.11 12.13
N PHE A 410 -10.19 9.88 11.32
CA PHE A 410 -8.92 9.45 10.74
C PHE A 410 -7.75 9.64 11.71
N LEU A 411 -7.83 10.68 12.55
CA LEU A 411 -6.79 11.03 13.52
C LEU A 411 -7.02 10.43 14.91
N GLY A 412 -8.19 9.81 15.15
CA GLY A 412 -8.53 9.28 16.46
C GLY A 412 -8.78 10.37 17.50
N LEU A 413 -9.45 11.46 17.12
CA LEU A 413 -9.76 12.55 18.03
C LEU A 413 -11.04 12.25 18.83
N PRO A 414 -11.05 12.53 20.15
CA PRO A 414 -12.26 12.38 20.95
C PRO A 414 -13.30 13.43 20.52
N ILE A 415 -14.48 12.97 20.14
CA ILE A 415 -15.61 13.81 19.72
C ILE A 415 -16.89 13.35 20.44
N THR A 416 -17.95 14.16 20.39
CA THR A 416 -19.24 13.75 20.92
C THR A 416 -19.83 12.59 20.12
N TYR A 417 -20.59 11.72 20.77
CA TYR A 417 -21.24 10.57 20.12
C TYR A 417 -22.09 10.99 18.92
N ASN A 418 -22.87 12.07 19.03
CA ASN A 418 -23.68 12.58 17.92
C ASN A 418 -22.80 12.99 16.73
N SER A 419 -21.71 13.71 16.99
CA SER A 419 -20.75 14.10 15.94
C SER A 419 -20.10 12.86 15.30
N TRP A 420 -19.79 11.83 16.06
CA TRP A 420 -19.30 10.56 15.53
C TRP A 420 -20.37 9.87 14.67
N SER A 421 -21.60 9.76 15.17
CA SER A 421 -22.74 9.13 14.48
C SER A 421 -23.07 9.83 13.17
N ASP A 422 -22.98 11.16 13.09
CA ASP A 422 -23.21 11.93 11.85
C ASP A 422 -22.21 11.58 10.73
N ARG A 423 -21.04 11.02 11.10
CA ARG A 423 -20.02 10.54 10.15
C ARG A 423 -20.28 9.11 9.69
N MET A 424 -21.12 8.35 10.38
CA MET A 424 -21.48 6.99 9.99
C MET A 424 -22.59 7.03 8.93
N TRP A 425 -22.21 7.38 7.70
CA TRP A 425 -23.16 7.56 6.59
C TRP A 425 -23.91 6.28 6.21
N PHE A 426 -23.31 5.11 6.44
CA PHE A 426 -23.98 3.83 6.30
C PHE A 426 -24.07 3.12 7.66
N PRO A 427 -25.17 2.40 7.95
CA PRO A 427 -25.26 1.57 9.15
C PRO A 427 -24.14 0.53 9.23
N SER A 428 -23.67 0.04 8.09
CA SER A 428 -22.54 -0.88 7.97
C SER A 428 -21.18 -0.25 8.28
N TRP A 429 -21.11 1.03 8.67
CA TRP A 429 -19.87 1.64 9.18
C TRP A 429 -19.71 1.52 10.70
N ILE A 430 -20.74 1.02 11.39
CA ILE A 430 -20.79 0.85 12.85
C ILE A 430 -20.44 -0.58 13.26
#